data_AF-A0A8K0G1F1-F1
#
_entry.id   AF-A0A8K0G1F1-F1
#
_cell.length_a   1.000
_cell.length_b   1.000
_cell.length_c   1.000
_cell.angle_alpha   90.00
_cell.angle_beta   90.00
_cell.angle_gamma   90.00
#
_symmetry.space_group_name_H-M   'P 1'
#
loop_
_entity.id
_entity.type
_entity.pdbx_description
1 polymer ?
#
loop_
_entity_poly.entity_id
_entity_poly.type
_entity_poly.pdbx_seq_one_letter_code
_entity_poly.pdbx_strand_id
1 'polypeptide(L)'
;MREAVESEGIKWYFNPPAAPNFGGLWKAGVRNVKAHLIRVVGAQVLTFEEFYILLVQVESVLNSRPLYPMSSDSNDISALTPGYFLTLKPLTSLSSRDYANRNINPLQR
;
A
#
# COMPACT_ATOMS: atom_id res chain seq x y z
N MET A 1 22.67 -5.77 -8.43
CA MET A 1 21.20 -5.61 -8.57
C MET A 1 20.60 -6.73 -9.42
N ARG A 2 21.03 -6.96 -10.67
CA ARG A 2 20.55 -8.09 -11.49
C ARG A 2 20.76 -9.46 -10.83
N GLU A 3 21.97 -9.74 -10.36
CA GLU A 3 22.28 -11.00 -9.65
C GLU A 3 21.40 -11.20 -8.40
N ALA A 4 21.15 -10.12 -7.64
CA ALA A 4 20.33 -10.17 -6.43
C ALA A 4 18.83 -10.36 -6.70
N VAL A 5 18.31 -9.89 -7.84
CA VAL A 5 16.89 -10.13 -8.21
C VAL A 5 16.72 -11.50 -8.87
N GLU A 6 17.74 -11.99 -9.58
CA GLU A 6 17.74 -13.32 -10.18
C GLU A 6 17.77 -14.43 -9.12
N SER A 7 18.52 -14.27 -8.02
CA SER A 7 18.50 -15.23 -6.91
C SER A 7 17.13 -15.37 -6.25
N GLU A 8 16.31 -14.31 -6.30
CA GLU A 8 14.94 -14.29 -5.79
C GLU A 8 13.90 -14.70 -6.86
N GLY A 9 14.34 -15.12 -8.06
CA GLY A 9 13.45 -15.47 -9.17
C GLY A 9 12.69 -14.29 -9.79
N ILE A 10 13.13 -13.06 -9.53
CA ILE A 10 12.48 -11.83 -10.02
C ILE A 10 13.04 -11.45 -11.38
N LYS A 11 12.17 -11.36 -12.40
CA LYS A 11 12.52 -10.85 -13.73
C LYS A 11 12.50 -9.33 -13.73
N TRP A 12 13.63 -8.70 -14.05
CA TRP A 12 13.76 -7.25 -14.13
C TRP A 12 13.67 -6.74 -15.56
N TYR A 13 12.86 -5.71 -15.79
CA TYR A 13 12.70 -5.04 -17.08
C TYR A 13 12.98 -3.55 -16.95
N PHE A 14 13.76 -2.99 -17.89
CA PHE A 14 13.95 -1.55 -18.00
C PHE A 14 12.85 -0.93 -18.88
N ASN A 15 12.50 0.32 -18.59
CA ASN A 15 11.68 1.08 -19.52
C ASN A 15 12.41 1.23 -20.86
N PRO A 16 11.67 1.27 -21.99
CA PRO A 16 12.27 1.58 -23.27
C PRO A 16 13.04 2.91 -23.23
N PRO A 17 14.20 3.00 -23.92
CA PRO A 17 14.95 4.25 -23.99
C PRO A 17 14.07 5.35 -24.60
N ALA A 18 14.23 6.58 -24.08
CA ALA A 18 13.46 7.75 -24.50
C ALA A 18 11.92 7.62 -24.39
N ALA A 19 11.40 6.68 -23.58
CA ALA A 19 9.97 6.51 -23.34
C ALA A 19 9.57 6.90 -21.90
N PRO A 20 9.64 8.19 -21.52
CA PRO A 20 9.42 8.64 -20.14
C PRO A 20 7.97 8.44 -19.65
N ASN A 21 7.03 8.20 -20.56
CA ASN A 21 5.63 7.89 -20.30
C ASN A 21 5.42 6.48 -19.73
N PHE A 22 6.37 5.55 -19.92
CA PHE A 22 6.27 4.15 -19.45
C PHE A 22 6.19 3.96 -17.93
N GLY A 23 6.14 5.07 -17.19
CA GLY A 23 5.41 5.02 -15.94
C GLY A 23 5.24 6.37 -15.32
N GLY A 24 4.30 7.05 -15.97
CA GLY A 24 3.43 7.95 -15.25
C GLY A 24 2.96 7.40 -13.89
N LEU A 25 2.73 6.08 -13.73
CA LEU A 25 2.26 5.51 -12.46
C LEU A 25 3.27 5.68 -11.31
N TRP A 26 4.53 5.24 -11.47
CA TRP A 26 5.55 5.42 -10.43
C TRP A 26 5.88 6.91 -10.21
N LYS A 27 5.91 7.72 -11.28
CA LYS A 27 6.03 9.19 -11.17
C LYS A 27 4.88 9.80 -10.35
N ALA A 28 3.65 9.36 -10.57
CA ALA A 28 2.48 9.83 -9.84
C ALA A 28 2.54 9.42 -8.36
N GLY A 29 3.00 8.20 -8.06
CA GLY A 29 3.27 7.75 -6.68
C GLY A 29 4.26 8.66 -5.96
N VAL A 30 5.42 8.90 -6.57
CA VAL A 30 6.45 9.81 -6.01
C VAL A 30 5.91 11.23 -5.82
N ARG A 31 5.14 11.74 -6.79
CA ARG A 31 4.49 13.06 -6.69
C ARG A 31 3.54 13.12 -5.49
N ASN A 32 2.72 12.10 -5.28
CA ASN A 32 1.75 12.08 -4.19
C ASN A 32 2.45 12.04 -2.82
N VAL A 33 3.47 11.19 -2.66
CA VAL A 33 4.26 11.12 -1.41
C VAL A 33 4.87 12.48 -1.09
N LYS A 34 5.58 13.08 -2.06
CA LYS A 34 6.19 14.42 -1.88
C LYS A 34 5.15 15.48 -1.52
N ALA A 35 3.99 15.45 -2.17
CA ALA A 35 2.93 16.42 -1.92
C ALA A 35 2.34 16.31 -0.51
N HIS A 36 2.28 15.12 0.08
CA HIS A 36 1.90 14.97 1.49
C HIS A 36 3.01 15.45 2.43
N LEU A 37 4.26 15.04 2.18
CA LEU A 37 5.41 15.46 2.99
C LEU A 37 5.54 16.99 3.05
N ILE A 38 5.50 17.67 1.90
CA ILE A 38 5.63 19.14 1.84
C ILE A 38 4.52 19.84 2.64
N ARG A 39 3.28 19.33 2.58
CA ARG A 39 2.15 19.90 3.31
C ARG A 39 2.24 19.70 4.82
N VAL A 40 2.75 18.56 5.26
CA VAL A 40 2.79 18.21 6.68
C VAL A 40 4.03 18.77 7.37
N VAL A 41 5.21 18.70 6.73
CA VAL A 41 6.47 19.17 7.32
C VAL A 41 6.54 20.70 7.39
N GLY A 42 6.09 21.38 6.33
CA GLY A 42 6.23 22.84 6.23
C GLY A 42 7.69 23.28 6.38
N ALA A 43 7.96 24.14 7.38
CA ALA A 43 9.29 24.68 7.67
C ALA A 43 10.06 23.91 8.77
N GLN A 44 9.50 22.81 9.28
CA GLN A 44 10.10 22.05 10.38
C GLN A 44 11.31 21.25 9.91
N VAL A 45 12.34 21.14 10.76
CA VAL A 45 13.44 20.19 10.60
C VAL A 45 13.12 18.97 11.45
N LEU A 46 12.86 17.85 10.80
CA LEU A 46 12.53 16.60 11.48
C LEU A 46 13.79 15.80 11.80
N THR A 47 13.79 15.15 12.95
CA THR A 47 14.70 14.03 13.24
C THR A 47 14.41 12.86 12.31
N PHE A 48 15.34 11.89 12.28
CA PHE A 48 15.14 10.66 11.51
C PHE A 48 13.87 9.90 11.93
N GLU A 49 13.62 9.78 13.23
CA GLU A 49 12.48 9.04 13.77
C GLU A 49 11.15 9.74 13.40
N GLU A 50 11.08 11.06 13.55
CA GLU A 50 9.90 11.84 13.15
C GLU A 50 9.62 11.73 11.65
N PHE A 51 10.67 11.81 10.82
CA PHE A 51 10.51 11.64 9.38
C PHE A 51 10.06 10.22 9.00
N TYR A 52 10.60 9.19 9.65
CA TYR A 52 10.19 7.81 9.44
C TYR A 52 8.72 7.59 9.81
N ILE A 53 8.30 8.07 10.98
CA ILE A 53 6.89 8.00 11.41
C ILE A 53 5.98 8.71 10.40
N LEU A 54 6.38 9.90 9.96
CA LEU A 54 5.62 10.64 8.94
C LEU A 54 5.52 9.86 7.62
N LEU A 55 6.60 9.22 7.17
CA LEU A 55 6.56 8.38 5.97
C LEU A 55 5.58 7.23 6.10
N VAL A 56 5.56 6.52 7.23
CA VAL A 56 4.61 5.44 7.50
C VAL A 56 3.17 5.97 7.50
N GLN A 57 2.93 7.15 8.07
CA GLN A 57 1.62 7.79 8.03
C GLN A 57 1.20 8.13 6.60
N VAL A 58 2.08 8.73 5.80
CA VAL A 58 1.82 9.04 4.39
C VAL A 58 1.53 7.76 3.59
N GLU A 59 2.29 6.70 3.81
CA GLU A 59 2.04 5.38 3.21
C GLU A 59 0.64 4.87 3.55
N SER A 60 0.26 4.89 4.83
CA SER A 60 -1.06 4.43 5.29
C SER A 60 -2.20 5.19 4.62
N VAL A 61 -2.05 6.52 4.46
CA VAL A 61 -3.04 7.38 3.79
C VAL A 61 -3.14 7.03 2.31
N LEU A 62 -2.01 6.90 1.62
CA LEU A 62 -2.00 6.58 0.19
C LEU A 62 -2.61 5.21 -0.09
N ASN A 63 -2.31 4.21 0.74
CA ASN A 63 -2.83 2.86 0.59
C ASN A 63 -4.28 2.69 1.07
N SER A 64 -4.79 3.57 1.93
CA SER A 64 -6.18 3.56 2.41
C SER A 64 -7.09 4.51 1.64
N ARG A 65 -6.56 5.25 0.65
CA ARG A 65 -7.35 6.21 -0.15
C ARG A 65 -8.47 5.50 -0.93
N PRO A 66 -9.73 5.96 -0.85
CA PRO A 66 -10.81 5.45 -1.69
C PRO A 66 -10.52 5.61 -3.19
N LEU A 67 -10.73 4.55 -3.96
CA LEU A 67 -10.68 4.54 -5.43
C LEU A 67 -12.08 4.41 -6.04
N TYR A 68 -12.91 3.54 -5.47
CA TYR A 68 -14.23 3.23 -6.00
C TYR A 68 -15.14 2.68 -4.88
N PRO A 69 -16.44 3.05 -4.81
CA PRO A 69 -17.37 2.49 -3.82
C PRO A 69 -17.59 0.98 -4.08
N MET A 70 -17.62 0.16 -3.03
CA MET A 70 -17.78 -1.29 -3.19
C MET A 70 -19.24 -1.72 -3.40
N SER A 71 -20.18 -0.86 -3.06
CA SER A 71 -21.62 -1.10 -3.12
C SER A 71 -22.35 0.11 -3.72
N SER A 72 -23.55 -0.12 -4.24
CA SER A 72 -24.48 0.93 -4.65
C SER A 72 -25.37 1.44 -3.50
N ASP A 73 -25.31 0.80 -2.33
CA ASP A 73 -26.04 1.25 -1.15
C ASP A 73 -25.45 2.58 -0.64
N SER A 74 -26.29 3.59 -0.49
CA SER A 74 -25.90 4.91 0.02
C SER A 74 -25.43 4.87 1.48
N ASN A 75 -25.78 3.84 2.23
CA ASN A 75 -25.35 3.67 3.63
C ASN A 75 -24.02 2.91 3.76
N ASP A 76 -23.52 2.29 2.69
CA ASP A 76 -22.25 1.59 2.70
C ASP A 76 -21.11 2.56 2.36
N ILE A 77 -20.30 2.86 3.38
CA ILE A 77 -19.13 3.74 3.25
C ILE A 77 -17.87 2.99 2.81
N SER A 78 -17.96 1.69 2.54
CA SER A 78 -16.81 0.88 2.13
C SER A 78 -16.37 1.22 0.70
N ALA A 79 -15.05 1.29 0.52
CA ALA A 79 -14.44 1.62 -0.75
C ALA A 79 -13.28 0.69 -1.06
N LEU A 80 -13.13 0.38 -2.34
CA LEU A 80 -11.93 -0.21 -2.89
C LEU A 80 -10.78 0.77 -2.69
N THR A 81 -9.70 0.33 -2.07
CA THR A 81 -8.49 1.14 -1.85
C THR A 81 -7.29 0.47 -2.53
N PRO A 82 -6.15 1.16 -2.74
CA PRO A 82 -4.94 0.51 -3.23
C PRO A 82 -4.51 -0.67 -2.35
N GLY A 83 -4.64 -0.54 -1.03
CA GLY A 83 -4.27 -1.59 -0.07
C GLY A 83 -5.04 -2.90 -0.25
N TYR A 84 -6.28 -2.85 -0.75
CA TYR A 84 -7.05 -4.05 -1.07
C TYR A 84 -6.34 -4.96 -2.09
N PHE A 85 -5.56 -4.41 -3.03
CA PHE A 85 -4.84 -5.24 -4.00
C PHE A 85 -3.65 -6.00 -3.39
N LEU A 86 -3.18 -5.58 -2.22
CA LEU A 86 -2.05 -6.20 -1.53
C LEU A 86 -2.50 -7.29 -0.56
N THR A 87 -3.59 -7.05 0.17
CA THR A 87 -4.04 -7.93 1.27
C THR A 87 -5.38 -8.61 1.02
N LEU A 88 -6.06 -8.25 -0.08
CA LEU A 88 -7.42 -8.68 -0.43
C LEU A 88 -8.49 -8.29 0.60
N LYS A 89 -8.17 -7.35 1.50
CA LYS A 89 -9.06 -6.84 2.55
C LYS A 89 -8.70 -5.38 2.90
N PRO A 90 -9.55 -4.62 3.60
CA PRO A 90 -9.16 -3.31 4.09
C PRO A 90 -7.89 -3.40 4.96
N LEU A 91 -6.97 -2.46 4.82
CA LEU A 91 -5.80 -2.39 5.72
C LEU A 91 -6.19 -2.10 7.18
N THR A 92 -7.38 -1.55 7.39
CA THR A 92 -8.00 -1.34 8.71
C THR A 92 -8.72 -2.58 9.25
N SER A 93 -8.79 -3.68 8.48
CA SER A 93 -9.44 -4.90 8.94
C SER A 93 -8.61 -5.57 10.04
N LEU A 94 -9.30 -6.16 11.02
CA LEU A 94 -8.66 -6.94 12.07
C LEU A 94 -7.86 -8.10 11.46
N SER A 95 -6.77 -8.48 12.13
CA SER A 95 -6.08 -9.73 11.79
C SER A 95 -7.05 -10.89 11.93
N SER A 96 -7.09 -11.75 10.91
CA SER A 96 -7.88 -12.98 11.00
C SER A 96 -7.30 -13.80 12.14
N ARG A 97 -8.16 -14.40 12.97
CA ARG A 97 -7.71 -15.29 14.05
C ARG A 97 -6.84 -16.37 13.43
N ASP A 98 -5.67 -16.61 14.02
CA ASP A 98 -4.81 -17.69 13.60
C ASP A 98 -5.45 -19.03 14.02
N TYR A 99 -5.91 -19.78 13.02
CA TYR A 99 -6.52 -21.10 13.21
C TYR A 99 -5.52 -22.24 13.02
N ALA A 100 -4.25 -21.94 12.70
CA ALA A 100 -3.25 -22.95 12.38
C ALA A 100 -3.02 -23.98 13.50
N ASN A 101 -3.31 -23.61 14.75
CA ASN A 101 -3.12 -24.46 15.93
C ASN A 101 -4.43 -24.93 16.59
N ARG A 102 -5.58 -24.75 15.93
CA ARG A 102 -6.84 -25.33 16.43
C ARG A 102 -7.02 -26.71 15.82
N ASN A 103 -7.17 -27.71 16.69
CA ASN A 103 -7.62 -29.03 16.30
C ASN A 103 -9.11 -28.91 15.89
N ILE A 104 -9.33 -28.59 14.62
CA ILE A 104 -10.67 -28.41 14.05
C ILE A 104 -11.25 -29.82 13.90
N ASN A 105 -11.88 -30.34 14.95
CA ASN A 105 -12.84 -31.43 14.76
C ASN A 105 -14.07 -30.82 14.09
N PRO A 106 -14.36 -31.12 12.81
CA PRO A 106 -15.63 -30.74 12.25
C PRO A 106 -16.65 -31.71 12.84
N LEU A 107 -17.55 -31.19 13.69
CA LEU A 107 -18.67 -31.90 14.31
C LEU A 107 -18.30 -32.70 15.58
N GLN A 108 -18.30 -32.02 16.73
CA GLN A 108 -18.87 -32.66 17.91
C GLN A 108 -20.38 -32.49 17.81
N ARG A 109 -21.06 -33.62 17.61
CA ARG A 109 -22.51 -33.75 17.56
C ARG A 109 -23.09 -33.75 18.97
#